data_AF-A0AAU9JPM3-F1
#
_entry.id   AF-A0AAU9JPM3-F1
#
_cell.length_a   1.000
_cell.length_b   1.000
_cell.length_c   1.000
_cell.angle_alpha   90.00
_cell.angle_beta   90.00
_cell.angle_gamma   90.00
#
_symmetry.space_group_name_H-M   'P 1'
#
loop_
_entity.id
_entity.type
_entity.pdbx_description
1 polymer ?
#
loop_
_entity_poly.entity_id
_entity_poly.type
_entity_poly.pdbx_seq_one_letter_code
_entity_poly.pdbx_strand_id
1 'polypeptide(L)'
;MLKASCFLLALLMVASAQELRGTPNLKISTDDVYEFLGGFMNGLEGKVSTPGPCYQALASTNEDFVAIISDVVRVLNGDNSAVSQLITDSEALLPLLLPLESQCQWGLLYNQTKALIAGGYSTILLRYSMHIKTMTADILTIKNCNANYTACGYAAGEILRIELNWKLNTNLKADPKPKPTGADLFELLAGMLSGLEGPVKTPGKCYVAISGSSETIGAIVSDVSRILDGDYSAVSQLIVDIEALKPELEPISKVCDWKTFITAVNSSIHDYKAVVLRYTLHAKEVDKDLESVKSCSTNYTACGYGIGDIIRILISWNLNNPQLHATNYETTVKSWAVIAAGFLSGLEGPNTTPGPCYTELEKLGNLLQTLFTEGSSIFGGNFNVVQDFINNAKGLVPEEKAIAKICPFKGLVESIKNIMKPDGYKIVLLRYYKYYQSINADIATIEQCSADYLKCGESAGNIAFILLNWNLQ
;
A
#
# COMPACT_ATOMS: atom_id res chain seq x y z
N MET A 1 -4.34 -30.51 18.87
CA MET A 1 -3.72 -29.16 18.78
C MET A 1 -4.23 -28.35 17.60
N LEU A 2 -4.26 -28.86 16.36
CA LEU A 2 -4.72 -28.10 15.16
C LEU A 2 -6.17 -27.55 15.22
N LYS A 3 -7.09 -28.30 15.86
CA LYS A 3 -8.52 -27.94 15.96
C LYS A 3 -8.79 -26.74 16.87
N ALA A 4 -7.89 -26.53 17.83
CA ALA A 4 -7.95 -25.38 18.72
C ALA A 4 -7.43 -24.10 18.04
N SER A 5 -6.55 -24.19 17.03
CA SER A 5 -5.84 -23.04 16.47
C SER A 5 -6.67 -22.16 15.54
N CYS A 6 -7.51 -22.74 14.67
CA CYS A 6 -8.43 -21.96 13.82
C CYS A 6 -9.57 -21.33 14.65
N PHE A 7 -10.01 -22.07 15.66
CA PHE A 7 -10.97 -21.61 16.67
C PHE A 7 -10.40 -20.47 17.54
N LEU A 8 -9.13 -20.57 17.97
CA LEU A 8 -8.41 -19.48 18.64
C LEU A 8 -8.27 -18.24 17.74
N LEU A 9 -8.09 -18.43 16.43
CA LEU A 9 -7.96 -17.32 15.48
C LEU A 9 -9.28 -16.56 15.31
N ALA A 10 -10.41 -17.27 15.19
CA ALA A 10 -11.74 -16.66 15.13
C ALA A 10 -12.07 -15.94 16.45
N LEU A 11 -11.76 -16.55 17.60
CA LEU A 11 -11.89 -15.93 18.91
C LEU A 11 -11.00 -14.69 19.08
N LEU A 12 -9.75 -14.74 18.60
CA LEU A 12 -8.83 -13.60 18.60
C LEU A 12 -9.34 -12.48 17.69
N MET A 13 -10.01 -12.80 16.57
CA MET A 13 -10.62 -11.77 15.70
C MET A 13 -11.85 -11.12 16.35
N VAL A 14 -12.68 -11.87 17.06
CA VAL A 14 -13.82 -11.32 17.82
C VAL A 14 -13.33 -10.48 19.03
N ALA A 15 -12.32 -10.97 19.75
CA ALA A 15 -11.71 -10.25 20.87
C ALA A 15 -10.97 -8.97 20.42
N SER A 16 -10.19 -9.05 19.33
CA SER A 16 -9.51 -7.87 18.78
C SER A 16 -10.47 -6.88 18.14
N ALA A 17 -11.64 -7.29 17.63
CA ALA A 17 -12.70 -6.39 17.19
C ALA A 17 -13.29 -5.55 18.36
N GLN A 18 -13.25 -6.05 19.59
CA GLN A 18 -13.60 -5.29 20.80
C GLN A 18 -12.48 -4.30 21.18
N GLU A 19 -11.21 -4.72 21.15
CA GLU A 19 -10.07 -3.85 21.49
C GLU A 19 -9.81 -2.74 20.46
N LEU A 20 -9.92 -3.04 19.17
CA LEU A 20 -9.67 -2.09 18.07
C LEU A 20 -10.63 -0.88 18.06
N ARG A 21 -11.71 -0.92 18.85
CA ARG A 21 -12.77 0.10 18.83
C ARG A 21 -12.75 1.07 20.00
N GLY A 22 -11.99 0.81 21.07
CA GLY A 22 -11.90 1.74 22.21
C GLY A 22 -13.24 2.12 22.85
N THR A 23 -14.33 1.39 22.57
CA THR A 23 -15.67 1.63 23.11
C THR A 23 -16.00 0.56 24.14
N PRO A 24 -15.87 0.85 25.45
CA PRO A 24 -15.98 -0.15 26.52
C PRO A 24 -17.39 -0.73 26.76
N ASN A 25 -18.38 -0.48 25.88
CA ASN A 25 -19.79 -0.81 26.13
C ASN A 25 -20.53 -1.46 24.95
N LEU A 26 -19.83 -2.01 23.95
CA LEU A 26 -20.52 -2.70 22.85
C LEU A 26 -21.02 -4.08 23.34
N LYS A 27 -22.33 -4.19 23.60
CA LYS A 27 -22.98 -5.48 23.84
C LYS A 27 -23.18 -6.19 22.50
N ILE A 28 -22.39 -7.22 22.24
CA ILE A 28 -22.60 -8.14 21.13
C ILE A 28 -23.67 -9.13 21.58
N SER A 29 -24.78 -9.21 20.85
CA SER A 29 -25.83 -10.19 21.10
C SER A 29 -25.47 -11.55 20.50
N THR A 30 -26.15 -12.60 20.94
CA THR A 30 -26.05 -13.95 20.37
C THR A 30 -26.38 -13.95 18.86
N ASP A 31 -27.37 -13.15 18.45
CA ASP A 31 -27.78 -13.02 17.05
C ASP A 31 -26.66 -12.37 16.20
N ASP A 32 -25.99 -11.35 16.73
CA ASP A 32 -24.84 -10.70 16.04
C ASP A 32 -23.70 -11.69 15.78
N VAL A 33 -23.44 -12.59 16.74
CA VAL A 33 -22.43 -13.65 16.60
C VAL A 33 -22.85 -14.65 15.53
N TYR A 34 -24.13 -15.06 15.53
CA TYR A 34 -24.67 -15.98 14.54
C TYR A 34 -24.59 -15.40 13.12
N GLU A 35 -25.01 -14.14 12.96
CA GLU A 35 -24.92 -13.40 11.70
C GLU A 35 -23.46 -13.30 11.23
N PHE A 36 -22.53 -12.97 12.12
CA PHE A 36 -21.11 -12.89 11.79
C PHE A 36 -20.54 -14.23 11.36
N LEU A 37 -20.80 -15.32 12.10
CA LEU A 37 -20.30 -16.66 11.75
C LEU A 37 -20.87 -17.16 10.42
N GLY A 38 -22.17 -16.94 10.19
CA GLY A 38 -22.82 -17.24 8.91
C GLY A 38 -22.17 -16.45 7.77
N GLY A 39 -21.94 -15.16 7.96
CA GLY A 39 -21.17 -14.33 7.02
C GLY A 39 -19.77 -14.88 6.78
N PHE A 40 -19.03 -15.19 7.85
CA PHE A 40 -17.64 -15.65 7.81
C PHE A 40 -17.47 -16.94 7.02
N MET A 41 -18.31 -17.93 7.25
CA MET A 41 -18.28 -19.15 6.45
C MET A 41 -18.62 -18.89 4.99
N ASN A 42 -19.55 -17.99 4.68
CA ASN A 42 -19.83 -17.61 3.29
C ASN A 42 -18.63 -16.90 2.63
N GLY A 43 -17.91 -16.07 3.38
CA GLY A 43 -16.67 -15.45 2.92
C GLY A 43 -15.57 -16.48 2.62
N LEU A 44 -15.43 -17.49 3.48
CA LEU A 44 -14.49 -18.60 3.31
C LEU A 44 -14.85 -19.55 2.16
N GLU A 45 -16.15 -19.77 1.92
CA GLU A 45 -16.65 -20.54 0.78
C GLU A 45 -16.42 -19.78 -0.56
N GLY A 46 -16.52 -18.45 -0.51
CA GLY A 46 -16.65 -17.59 -1.68
C GLY A 46 -18.10 -17.55 -2.16
N LYS A 47 -18.52 -16.50 -2.88
CA LYS A 47 -19.90 -16.39 -3.42
C LYS A 47 -20.24 -17.56 -4.34
N VAL A 48 -20.92 -18.55 -3.80
CA VAL A 48 -21.36 -19.75 -4.53
C VAL A 48 -22.86 -19.90 -4.37
N SER A 49 -23.54 -20.30 -5.45
CA SER A 49 -24.99 -20.54 -5.41
C SER A 49 -25.36 -21.79 -4.59
N THR A 50 -24.41 -22.71 -4.43
CA THR A 50 -24.61 -23.98 -3.73
C THR A 50 -23.41 -24.24 -2.81
N PRO A 51 -23.54 -24.03 -1.49
CA PRO A 51 -22.45 -24.28 -0.56
C PRO A 51 -22.05 -25.75 -0.53
N GLY A 52 -20.75 -26.01 -0.41
CA GLY A 52 -20.19 -27.35 -0.37
C GLY A 52 -20.45 -28.10 0.93
N PRO A 53 -20.13 -29.41 0.97
CA PRO A 53 -20.37 -30.25 2.15
C PRO A 53 -19.68 -29.73 3.42
N CYS A 54 -18.46 -29.21 3.30
CA CYS A 54 -17.74 -28.62 4.44
C CYS A 54 -18.46 -27.40 5.02
N TYR A 55 -18.94 -26.48 4.18
CA TYR A 55 -19.75 -25.34 4.64
C TYR A 55 -21.01 -25.83 5.36
N GLN A 56 -21.76 -26.75 4.76
CA GLN A 56 -23.01 -27.25 5.34
C GLN A 56 -22.78 -27.89 6.71
N ALA A 57 -21.70 -28.66 6.83
CA ALA A 57 -21.36 -29.37 8.04
C ALA A 57 -20.77 -28.46 9.14
N LEU A 58 -20.08 -27.37 8.77
CA LEU A 58 -19.72 -26.31 9.72
C LEU A 58 -20.91 -25.44 10.11
N ALA A 59 -21.82 -25.17 9.18
CA ALA A 59 -23.03 -24.41 9.48
C ALA A 59 -23.93 -25.14 10.48
N SER A 60 -23.94 -26.48 10.47
CA SER A 60 -24.63 -27.27 11.48
C SER A 60 -24.02 -27.20 12.88
N THR A 61 -22.79 -26.68 13.04
CA THR A 61 -22.14 -26.47 14.35
C THR A 61 -22.17 -25.01 14.80
N ASN A 62 -22.88 -24.13 14.09
CA ASN A 62 -22.98 -22.72 14.44
C ASN A 62 -23.54 -22.49 15.85
N GLU A 63 -24.53 -23.27 16.27
CA GLU A 63 -25.12 -23.13 17.61
C GLU A 63 -24.09 -23.41 18.70
N ASP A 64 -23.26 -24.45 18.53
CA ASP A 64 -22.17 -24.78 19.44
C ASP A 64 -21.09 -23.68 19.45
N PHE A 65 -20.72 -23.15 18.28
CA PHE A 65 -19.78 -22.03 18.19
C PHE A 65 -20.30 -20.76 18.87
N VAL A 66 -21.59 -20.47 18.72
CA VAL A 66 -22.25 -19.32 19.35
C VAL A 66 -22.28 -19.48 20.87
N ALA A 67 -22.59 -20.66 21.39
CA ALA A 67 -22.58 -20.96 22.82
C ALA A 67 -21.17 -20.71 23.41
N ILE A 68 -20.15 -21.24 22.74
CA ILE A 68 -18.76 -21.05 23.13
C ILE A 68 -18.34 -19.57 23.09
N ILE A 69 -18.67 -18.82 22.03
CA ILE A 69 -18.33 -17.38 21.94
C ILE A 69 -19.05 -16.59 23.03
N SER A 70 -20.31 -16.92 23.32
CA SER A 70 -21.08 -16.32 24.42
C SER A 70 -20.37 -16.53 25.76
N ASP A 71 -19.87 -17.73 26.03
CA ASP A 71 -19.11 -17.99 27.25
C ASP A 71 -17.77 -17.27 27.29
N VAL A 72 -17.04 -17.16 26.17
CA VAL A 72 -15.82 -16.35 26.11
C VAL A 72 -16.11 -14.89 26.44
N VAL A 73 -17.18 -14.32 25.87
CA VAL A 73 -17.60 -12.94 26.17
C VAL A 73 -17.94 -12.79 27.66
N ARG A 74 -18.60 -13.79 28.27
CA ARG A 74 -18.88 -13.79 29.71
C ARG A 74 -17.60 -13.83 30.55
N VAL A 75 -16.65 -14.71 30.21
CA VAL A 75 -15.34 -14.81 30.88
C VAL A 75 -14.57 -13.49 30.77
N LEU A 76 -14.52 -12.88 29.59
CA LEU A 76 -13.85 -11.58 29.37
C LEU A 76 -14.51 -10.44 30.17
N ASN A 77 -15.82 -10.54 30.43
CA ASN A 77 -16.55 -9.62 31.30
C ASN A 77 -16.43 -9.96 32.80
N GLY A 78 -15.56 -10.90 33.17
CA GLY A 78 -15.27 -11.26 34.57
C GLY A 78 -16.21 -12.31 35.17
N ASP A 79 -17.09 -12.95 34.38
CA ASP A 79 -17.91 -14.06 34.85
C ASP A 79 -17.10 -15.37 34.86
N ASN A 80 -16.44 -15.64 35.99
CA ASN A 80 -15.64 -16.84 36.18
C ASN A 80 -16.47 -18.15 36.13
N SER A 81 -17.80 -18.09 36.30
CA SER A 81 -18.65 -19.29 36.19
C SER A 81 -18.77 -19.78 34.75
N ALA A 82 -18.61 -18.88 33.77
CA ALA A 82 -18.62 -19.20 32.35
C ALA A 82 -17.41 -20.03 31.89
N VAL A 83 -16.31 -20.08 32.67
CA VAL A 83 -15.14 -20.91 32.33
C VAL A 83 -15.51 -22.39 32.29
N SER A 84 -16.33 -22.86 33.24
CA SER A 84 -16.75 -24.27 33.25
C SER A 84 -17.67 -24.58 32.07
N GLN A 85 -18.57 -23.67 31.72
CA GLN A 85 -19.47 -23.84 30.58
C GLN A 85 -18.70 -23.80 29.25
N LEU A 86 -17.73 -22.89 29.12
CA LEU A 86 -16.83 -22.81 27.97
C LEU A 86 -16.11 -24.14 27.72
N ILE A 87 -15.62 -24.79 28.79
CA ILE A 87 -14.97 -26.09 28.69
C ILE A 87 -15.97 -27.15 28.21
N THR A 88 -17.15 -27.21 28.83
CA THR A 88 -18.21 -28.17 28.47
C THR A 88 -18.64 -28.01 27.00
N ASP A 89 -18.89 -26.79 26.55
CA ASP A 89 -19.35 -26.51 25.19
C ASP A 89 -18.22 -26.78 24.17
N SER A 90 -16.96 -26.50 24.54
CA SER A 90 -15.79 -26.85 23.71
C SER A 90 -15.59 -28.37 23.58
N GLU A 91 -15.83 -29.13 24.66
CA GLU A 91 -15.78 -30.59 24.64
C GLU A 91 -16.91 -31.19 23.78
N ALA A 92 -18.10 -30.59 23.81
CA ALA A 92 -19.24 -30.99 22.99
C ALA A 92 -19.02 -30.72 21.49
N LEU A 93 -18.33 -29.63 21.14
CA LEU A 93 -17.99 -29.30 19.75
C LEU A 93 -16.96 -30.26 19.14
N LEU A 94 -16.02 -30.77 19.94
CA LEU A 94 -14.92 -31.60 19.45
C LEU A 94 -15.33 -32.85 18.64
N PRO A 95 -16.30 -33.69 19.10
CA PRO A 95 -16.80 -34.81 18.31
C PRO A 95 -17.52 -34.38 17.03
N LEU A 96 -18.12 -33.18 16.98
CA LEU A 96 -18.76 -32.65 15.77
C LEU A 96 -17.72 -32.26 14.71
N LEU A 97 -16.55 -31.77 15.12
CA LEU A 97 -15.46 -31.38 14.22
C LEU A 97 -14.62 -32.57 13.71
N LEU A 98 -14.67 -33.72 14.37
CA LEU A 98 -13.88 -34.91 14.01
C LEU A 98 -14.22 -35.47 12.61
N PRO A 99 -15.50 -35.72 12.29
CA PRO A 99 -15.90 -36.19 10.96
C PRO A 99 -15.64 -35.21 9.82
N LEU A 100 -15.47 -33.92 10.13
CA LEU A 100 -15.32 -32.85 9.12
C LEU A 100 -13.96 -32.87 8.41
N GLU A 101 -12.99 -33.61 8.93
CA GLU A 101 -11.63 -33.63 8.40
C GLU A 101 -11.55 -34.07 6.94
N SER A 102 -12.35 -35.07 6.55
CA SER A 102 -12.43 -35.54 5.17
C SER A 102 -13.14 -34.56 4.23
N GLN A 103 -14.06 -33.74 4.75
CA GLN A 103 -14.87 -32.81 3.96
C GLN A 103 -14.20 -31.44 3.81
N CYS A 104 -13.53 -30.96 4.86
CA CYS A 104 -12.97 -29.60 4.94
C CYS A 104 -11.49 -29.51 4.60
N GLN A 105 -10.81 -30.65 4.39
CA GLN A 105 -9.38 -30.69 4.04
C GLN A 105 -8.51 -29.83 4.98
N TRP A 106 -8.67 -29.98 6.30
CA TRP A 106 -7.92 -29.19 7.29
C TRP A 106 -6.39 -29.28 7.13
N GLY A 107 -5.88 -30.39 6.60
CA GLY A 107 -4.47 -30.53 6.25
C GLY A 107 -4.00 -29.52 5.19
N LEU A 108 -4.84 -29.19 4.21
CA LEU A 108 -4.53 -28.17 3.21
C LEU A 108 -4.53 -26.78 3.83
N LEU A 109 -5.55 -26.45 4.65
CA LEU A 109 -5.60 -25.19 5.40
C LEU A 109 -4.31 -25.01 6.23
N TYR A 110 -3.92 -26.05 6.96
CA TYR A 110 -2.70 -26.04 7.74
C TYR A 110 -1.45 -25.79 6.90
N ASN A 111 -1.31 -26.49 5.78
CA ASN A 111 -0.16 -26.30 4.88
C ASN A 111 -0.12 -24.89 4.30
N GLN A 112 -1.27 -24.31 3.95
CA GLN A 112 -1.36 -22.94 3.46
C GLN A 112 -1.04 -21.91 4.54
N THR A 113 -1.55 -22.07 5.75
CA THR A 113 -1.20 -21.22 6.89
C THR A 113 0.29 -21.31 7.20
N LYS A 114 0.85 -22.52 7.19
CA LYS A 114 2.29 -22.75 7.39
C LYS A 114 3.10 -22.07 6.28
N ALA A 115 2.67 -22.15 5.03
CA ALA A 115 3.32 -21.49 3.90
C ALA A 115 3.25 -19.95 4.01
N LEU A 116 2.10 -19.41 4.42
CA LEU A 116 1.92 -17.98 4.67
C LEU A 116 2.87 -17.50 5.78
N ILE A 117 2.94 -18.22 6.90
CA ILE A 117 3.85 -17.90 8.02
C ILE A 117 5.32 -18.02 7.58
N ALA A 118 5.68 -19.07 6.85
CA ALA A 118 7.05 -19.29 6.38
C ALA A 118 7.50 -18.24 5.37
N GLY A 119 6.61 -17.76 4.50
CA GLY A 119 6.87 -16.66 3.59
C GLY A 119 6.88 -15.28 4.29
N GLY A 120 6.27 -15.18 5.47
CA GLY A 120 6.28 -13.98 6.30
C GLY A 120 5.51 -12.82 5.66
N TYR A 121 5.92 -11.59 6.00
CA TYR A 121 5.23 -10.37 5.62
C TYR A 121 5.16 -10.14 4.09
N SER A 122 6.16 -10.59 3.33
CA SER A 122 6.20 -10.41 1.87
C SER A 122 5.10 -11.19 1.16
N THR A 123 4.78 -12.42 1.60
CA THR A 123 3.68 -13.21 1.02
C THR A 123 2.33 -12.57 1.29
N ILE A 124 2.12 -12.05 2.51
CA ILE A 124 0.89 -11.32 2.87
C ILE A 124 0.76 -10.08 1.98
N LEU A 125 1.81 -9.27 1.86
CA LEU A 125 1.78 -8.08 1.01
C LEU A 125 1.55 -8.39 -0.46
N LEU A 126 2.11 -9.49 -0.98
CA LEU A 126 1.90 -9.92 -2.36
C LEU A 126 0.44 -10.34 -2.59
N ARG A 127 -0.15 -11.11 -1.68
CA ARG A 127 -1.56 -11.51 -1.77
C ARG A 127 -2.48 -10.30 -1.62
N TYR A 128 -2.17 -9.40 -0.69
CA TYR A 128 -2.84 -8.12 -0.56
C TYR A 128 -2.78 -7.28 -1.83
N SER A 129 -1.60 -7.12 -2.45
CA SER A 129 -1.45 -6.28 -3.64
C SER A 129 -2.22 -6.85 -4.84
N MET A 130 -2.21 -8.18 -5.02
CA MET A 130 -3.00 -8.85 -6.06
C MET A 130 -4.51 -8.69 -5.87
N HIS A 131 -4.98 -8.47 -4.63
CA HIS A 131 -6.39 -8.38 -4.27
C HIS A 131 -6.78 -7.05 -3.61
N ILE A 132 -6.00 -5.99 -3.84
CA ILE A 132 -6.07 -4.75 -3.05
C ILE A 132 -7.46 -4.10 -3.05
N LYS A 133 -8.19 -4.14 -4.17
CA LYS A 133 -9.55 -3.57 -4.28
C LYS A 133 -10.52 -4.32 -3.37
N THR A 134 -10.54 -5.64 -3.44
CA THR A 134 -11.40 -6.51 -2.61
C THR A 134 -11.03 -6.37 -1.15
N MET A 135 -9.74 -6.55 -0.81
CA MET A 135 -9.29 -6.49 0.58
C MET A 135 -9.47 -5.11 1.22
N THR A 136 -9.27 -4.02 0.48
CA THR A 136 -9.54 -2.67 1.00
C THR A 136 -11.03 -2.48 1.29
N ALA A 137 -11.91 -2.93 0.39
CA ALA A 137 -13.36 -2.87 0.61
C ALA A 137 -13.80 -3.73 1.81
N ASP A 138 -13.22 -4.91 1.96
CA ASP A 138 -13.48 -5.82 3.07
C ASP A 138 -12.99 -5.24 4.41
N ILE A 139 -11.79 -4.65 4.45
CA ILE A 139 -11.26 -3.96 5.63
C ILE A 139 -12.17 -2.80 6.04
N LEU A 140 -12.68 -2.01 5.08
CA LEU A 140 -13.64 -0.94 5.36
C LEU A 140 -14.97 -1.48 5.89
N THR A 141 -15.42 -2.63 5.38
CA THR A 141 -16.62 -3.31 5.86
C THR A 141 -16.44 -3.79 7.30
N ILE A 142 -15.31 -4.42 7.62
CA ILE A 142 -14.97 -4.86 8.98
C ILE A 142 -14.88 -3.66 9.94
N LYS A 143 -14.31 -2.54 9.50
CA LYS A 143 -14.26 -1.30 10.30
C LYS A 143 -15.67 -0.85 10.72
N ASN A 144 -16.67 -1.08 9.88
CA ASN A 144 -18.08 -0.72 10.11
C ASN A 144 -18.99 -1.92 10.50
N CYS A 145 -18.42 -2.96 11.12
CA CYS A 145 -19.12 -4.22 11.47
C CYS A 145 -20.48 -4.06 12.19
N ASN A 146 -20.65 -3.01 13.00
CA ASN A 146 -21.88 -2.78 13.78
C ASN A 146 -23.11 -2.42 12.92
N ALA A 147 -22.91 -2.09 11.65
CA ALA A 147 -24.00 -1.82 10.73
C ALA A 147 -24.59 -3.11 10.12
N ASN A 148 -23.79 -4.17 10.01
CA ASN A 148 -24.19 -5.44 9.39
C ASN A 148 -23.16 -6.54 9.72
N TYR A 149 -23.49 -7.39 10.69
CA TYR A 149 -22.58 -8.46 11.15
C TYR A 149 -22.39 -9.55 10.09
N THR A 150 -23.41 -9.84 9.28
CA THR A 150 -23.28 -10.78 8.15
C THR A 150 -22.26 -10.28 7.12
N ALA A 151 -22.33 -9.03 6.70
CA ALA A 151 -21.40 -8.44 5.73
C ALA A 151 -19.97 -8.39 6.29
N CYS A 152 -19.84 -8.07 7.58
CA CYS A 152 -18.58 -8.06 8.28
C CYS A 152 -17.94 -9.44 8.38
N GLY A 153 -18.74 -10.45 8.75
CA GLY A 153 -18.31 -11.85 8.73
C GLY A 153 -17.82 -12.24 7.35
N TYR A 154 -18.62 -11.96 6.31
CA TYR A 154 -18.25 -12.25 4.93
C TYR A 154 -16.92 -11.62 4.54
N ALA A 155 -16.72 -10.34 4.82
CA ALA A 155 -15.46 -9.64 4.55
C ALA A 155 -14.25 -10.28 5.27
N ALA A 156 -14.41 -10.66 6.54
CA ALA A 156 -13.35 -11.34 7.29
C ALA A 156 -13.03 -12.73 6.72
N GLY A 157 -14.05 -13.48 6.33
CA GLY A 157 -13.90 -14.78 5.67
C GLY A 157 -13.23 -14.65 4.30
N GLU A 158 -13.61 -13.64 3.51
CA GLU A 158 -13.03 -13.38 2.18
C GLU A 158 -11.56 -12.98 2.26
N ILE A 159 -11.18 -12.12 3.21
CA ILE A 159 -9.77 -11.79 3.48
C ILE A 159 -8.98 -13.06 3.81
N LEU A 160 -9.47 -13.89 4.73
CA LEU A 160 -8.75 -15.10 5.13
C LEU A 160 -8.64 -16.10 3.98
N ARG A 161 -9.71 -16.22 3.16
CA ARG A 161 -9.74 -17.04 1.95
C ARG A 161 -8.67 -16.60 0.95
N ILE A 162 -8.54 -15.29 0.72
CA ILE A 162 -7.52 -14.70 -0.16
C ILE A 162 -6.12 -14.91 0.41
N GLU A 163 -5.90 -14.56 1.67
CA GLU A 163 -4.58 -14.62 2.32
C GLU A 163 -4.08 -16.05 2.48
N LEU A 164 -4.95 -17.03 2.66
CA LEU A 164 -4.57 -18.43 2.73
C LEU A 164 -4.64 -19.13 1.37
N ASN A 165 -5.22 -18.49 0.35
CA ASN A 165 -5.51 -19.14 -0.94
C ASN A 165 -6.20 -20.51 -0.71
N TRP A 166 -7.15 -20.52 0.23
CA TRP A 166 -7.85 -21.71 0.70
C TRP A 166 -9.33 -21.37 0.88
N LYS A 167 -10.22 -22.32 0.59
CA LYS A 167 -11.67 -22.17 0.75
C LYS A 167 -12.30 -23.45 1.27
N LEU A 168 -13.49 -23.32 1.86
CA LEU A 168 -14.22 -24.43 2.48
C LEU A 168 -14.60 -25.53 1.48
N ASN A 169 -15.03 -25.15 0.28
CA ASN A 169 -15.31 -26.09 -0.79
C ASN A 169 -14.14 -26.17 -1.77
N THR A 170 -13.31 -27.19 -1.58
CA THR A 170 -12.16 -27.48 -2.43
C THR A 170 -12.52 -28.12 -3.77
N ASN A 171 -13.77 -28.60 -3.94
CA ASN A 171 -14.27 -29.14 -5.21
C ASN A 171 -14.65 -28.05 -6.21
N LEU A 172 -15.01 -26.87 -5.74
CA LEU A 172 -14.88 -25.68 -6.54
C LEU A 172 -13.38 -25.50 -6.71
N LYS A 173 -12.82 -25.77 -7.90
CA LYS A 173 -11.45 -25.35 -8.18
C LYS A 173 -11.33 -23.87 -7.82
N ALA A 174 -10.22 -23.42 -7.24
CA ALA A 174 -9.92 -21.98 -7.22
C ALA A 174 -10.28 -21.46 -8.61
N ASP A 175 -11.06 -20.38 -8.68
CA ASP A 175 -11.52 -19.80 -9.95
C ASP A 175 -10.37 -19.96 -10.93
N PRO A 176 -10.50 -20.79 -11.98
CA PRO A 176 -9.38 -21.20 -12.80
C PRO A 176 -9.03 -20.00 -13.66
N LYS A 177 -8.52 -18.94 -13.02
CA LYS A 177 -7.60 -18.05 -13.66
C LYS A 177 -6.56 -18.99 -14.24
N PRO A 178 -6.43 -19.03 -15.58
CA PRO A 178 -5.43 -19.86 -16.21
C PRO A 178 -4.14 -19.61 -15.45
N LYS A 179 -3.51 -20.67 -14.96
CA LYS A 179 -2.14 -20.52 -14.46
C LYS A 179 -1.36 -19.85 -15.59
N PRO A 180 -0.58 -18.79 -15.30
CA PRO A 180 0.25 -18.19 -16.32
C PRO A 180 1.07 -19.28 -16.98
N THR A 181 0.93 -19.42 -18.28
CA THR A 181 1.76 -20.30 -19.10
C THR A 181 3.18 -19.74 -19.18
N GLY A 182 4.13 -20.52 -19.69
CA GLY A 182 5.47 -20.01 -19.98
C GLY A 182 5.44 -18.78 -20.91
N ALA A 183 4.50 -18.75 -21.87
CA ALA A 183 4.29 -17.62 -22.76
C ALA A 183 3.78 -16.38 -22.01
N ASP A 184 2.85 -16.55 -21.08
CA ASP A 184 2.32 -15.45 -20.25
C ASP A 184 3.41 -14.81 -19.38
N LEU A 185 4.25 -15.64 -18.76
CA LEU A 185 5.39 -15.17 -17.95
C LEU A 185 6.46 -14.50 -18.81
N PHE A 186 6.64 -14.97 -20.05
CA PHE A 186 7.53 -14.35 -21.01
C PHE A 186 7.00 -12.96 -21.45
N GLU A 187 5.72 -12.86 -21.79
CA GLU A 187 5.06 -11.58 -22.10
C GLU A 187 5.14 -10.60 -20.93
N LEU A 188 4.98 -11.09 -19.70
CA LEU A 188 5.14 -10.32 -18.47
C LEU A 188 6.57 -9.77 -18.36
N LEU A 189 7.58 -10.61 -18.56
CA LEU A 189 8.98 -10.20 -18.49
C LEU A 189 9.33 -9.19 -19.59
N ALA A 190 8.92 -9.44 -20.84
CA ALA A 190 9.13 -8.54 -21.96
C ALA A 190 8.45 -7.18 -21.73
N GLY A 191 7.23 -7.20 -21.20
CA GLY A 191 6.53 -6.01 -20.74
C GLY A 191 7.34 -5.27 -19.68
N MET A 192 7.81 -5.97 -18.64
CA MET A 192 8.57 -5.36 -17.54
C MET A 192 9.88 -4.73 -18.02
N LEU A 193 10.59 -5.37 -18.93
CA LEU A 193 11.78 -4.78 -19.56
C LEU A 193 11.41 -3.52 -20.36
N SER A 194 10.31 -3.55 -21.12
CA SER A 194 9.82 -2.38 -21.86
C SER A 194 9.44 -1.23 -20.92
N GLY A 195 8.79 -1.52 -19.80
CA GLY A 195 8.44 -0.53 -18.78
C GLY A 195 9.67 0.05 -18.09
N LEU A 196 10.65 -0.79 -17.75
CA LEU A 196 11.94 -0.38 -17.19
C LEU A 196 12.77 0.46 -18.17
N GLU A 197 12.55 0.27 -19.46
CA GLU A 197 13.16 1.09 -20.49
C GLU A 197 12.50 2.47 -20.60
N GLY A 198 11.18 2.50 -20.37
CA GLY A 198 10.31 3.66 -20.54
C GLY A 198 9.87 3.87 -21.99
N PRO A 199 9.15 4.97 -22.27
CA PRO A 199 8.63 5.25 -23.61
C PRO A 199 9.76 5.70 -24.56
N VAL A 200 10.47 4.73 -25.14
CA VAL A 200 11.49 4.96 -26.17
C VAL A 200 11.01 4.52 -27.54
N LYS A 201 11.36 5.30 -28.59
CA LYS A 201 10.99 4.97 -29.98
C LYS A 201 11.79 3.80 -30.55
N THR A 202 12.96 3.52 -29.97
CA THR A 202 13.87 2.46 -30.40
C THR A 202 14.35 1.71 -29.17
N PRO A 203 14.21 0.37 -29.12
CA PRO A 203 14.76 -0.42 -28.04
C PRO A 203 16.28 -0.24 -27.95
N GLY A 204 16.76 -0.04 -26.74
CA GLY A 204 18.13 0.19 -26.38
C GLY A 204 18.87 -1.12 -26.18
N LYS A 205 20.19 -1.00 -26.12
CA LYS A 205 21.08 -2.17 -26.24
C LYS A 205 20.87 -3.18 -25.11
N CYS A 206 20.54 -2.72 -23.90
CA CYS A 206 20.29 -3.60 -22.76
C CYS A 206 18.98 -4.39 -22.95
N TYR A 207 17.90 -3.73 -23.36
CA TYR A 207 16.64 -4.42 -23.71
C TYR A 207 16.88 -5.45 -24.82
N VAL A 208 17.55 -5.04 -25.92
CA VAL A 208 17.84 -5.94 -27.04
C VAL A 208 18.67 -7.14 -26.59
N ALA A 209 19.70 -6.92 -25.77
CA ALA A 209 20.54 -8.00 -25.26
C ALA A 209 19.75 -8.99 -24.38
N ILE A 210 18.91 -8.50 -23.46
CA ILE A 210 18.09 -9.37 -22.60
C ILE A 210 17.01 -10.10 -23.41
N SER A 211 16.35 -9.39 -24.33
CA SER A 211 15.34 -9.99 -25.21
C SER A 211 15.95 -11.02 -26.18
N GLY A 212 17.26 -10.94 -26.47
CA GLY A 212 17.99 -11.97 -27.21
C GLY A 212 18.14 -13.29 -26.44
N SER A 213 18.06 -13.27 -25.12
CA SER A 213 18.03 -14.45 -24.24
C SER A 213 16.63 -14.98 -23.95
N SER A 214 15.63 -14.49 -24.69
CA SER A 214 14.22 -14.77 -24.47
C SER A 214 13.86 -16.25 -24.48
N GLU A 215 14.40 -17.00 -25.44
CA GLU A 215 14.11 -18.43 -25.59
C GLU A 215 14.62 -19.22 -24.37
N THR A 216 15.87 -18.99 -23.96
CA THR A 216 16.50 -19.67 -22.81
C THR A 216 15.81 -19.30 -21.50
N ILE A 217 15.43 -18.03 -21.31
CA ILE A 217 14.65 -17.60 -20.14
C ILE A 217 13.24 -18.22 -20.15
N GLY A 218 12.59 -18.29 -21.32
CA GLY A 218 11.29 -18.92 -21.48
C GLY A 218 11.31 -20.41 -21.13
N ALA A 219 12.38 -21.12 -21.51
CA ALA A 219 12.59 -22.53 -21.18
C ALA A 219 12.74 -22.74 -19.65
N ILE A 220 13.59 -21.92 -19.00
CA ILE A 220 13.76 -21.91 -17.53
C ILE A 220 12.42 -21.69 -16.82
N VAL A 221 11.65 -20.70 -17.28
CA VAL A 221 10.35 -20.36 -16.70
C VAL A 221 9.34 -21.49 -16.85
N SER A 222 9.31 -22.13 -18.02
CA SER A 222 8.49 -23.31 -18.29
C SER A 222 8.83 -24.46 -17.34
N ASP A 223 10.12 -24.75 -17.15
CA ASP A 223 10.57 -25.81 -16.25
C ASP A 223 10.26 -25.51 -14.78
N VAL A 224 10.43 -24.27 -14.32
CA VAL A 224 10.00 -23.86 -12.97
C VAL A 224 8.50 -24.07 -12.80
N SER A 225 7.68 -23.71 -13.79
CA SER A 225 6.23 -23.95 -13.75
C SER A 225 5.91 -25.44 -13.62
N ARG A 226 6.57 -26.29 -14.42
CA ARG A 226 6.41 -27.76 -14.36
C ARG A 226 6.79 -28.33 -13.00
N ILE A 227 7.88 -27.86 -12.39
CA ILE A 227 8.30 -28.27 -11.04
C ILE A 227 7.23 -27.87 -10.01
N LEU A 228 6.71 -26.65 -10.09
CA LEU A 228 5.64 -26.16 -9.20
C LEU A 228 4.32 -26.95 -9.38
N ASP A 229 4.11 -27.52 -10.57
CA ASP A 229 3.00 -28.43 -10.87
C ASP A 229 3.27 -29.90 -10.47
N GLY A 230 4.45 -30.18 -9.89
CA GLY A 230 4.83 -31.49 -9.37
C GLY A 230 5.60 -32.39 -10.35
N ASP A 231 5.97 -31.87 -11.54
CA ASP A 231 6.84 -32.58 -12.48
C ASP A 231 8.32 -32.36 -12.11
N TYR A 232 8.80 -33.15 -11.15
CA TYR A 232 10.18 -33.10 -10.68
C TYR A 232 11.22 -33.53 -11.73
N SER A 233 10.81 -34.14 -12.84
CA SER A 233 11.72 -34.47 -13.95
C SER A 233 12.22 -33.21 -14.68
N ALA A 234 11.48 -32.10 -14.57
CA ALA A 234 11.89 -30.80 -15.11
C ALA A 234 13.09 -30.19 -14.36
N VAL A 235 13.47 -30.68 -13.18
CA VAL A 235 14.64 -30.19 -12.43
C VAL A 235 15.94 -30.38 -13.23
N SER A 236 16.11 -31.51 -13.91
CA SER A 236 17.33 -31.74 -14.71
C SER A 236 17.39 -30.84 -15.95
N GLN A 237 16.24 -30.55 -16.56
CA GLN A 237 16.17 -29.64 -17.72
C GLN A 237 16.40 -28.19 -17.29
N LEU A 238 15.85 -27.79 -16.13
CA LEU A 238 16.10 -26.48 -15.53
C LEU A 238 17.60 -26.23 -15.31
N ILE A 239 18.35 -27.24 -14.85
CA ILE A 239 19.81 -27.12 -14.65
C ILE A 239 20.51 -26.88 -15.99
N VAL A 240 20.15 -27.65 -17.03
CA VAL A 240 20.70 -27.50 -18.39
C VAL A 240 20.40 -26.10 -18.95
N ASP A 241 19.18 -25.62 -18.79
CA ASP A 241 18.77 -24.32 -19.32
C ASP A 241 19.43 -23.16 -18.56
N ILE A 242 19.64 -23.29 -17.24
CA ILE A 242 20.43 -22.34 -16.44
C ILE A 242 21.90 -22.32 -16.88
N GLU A 243 22.49 -23.48 -17.17
CA GLU A 243 23.86 -23.56 -17.69
C GLU A 243 23.98 -22.92 -19.07
N ALA A 244 22.96 -23.06 -19.92
CA ALA A 244 22.87 -22.43 -21.23
C ALA A 244 22.69 -20.91 -21.13
N LEU A 245 21.98 -20.40 -20.12
CA LEU A 245 21.80 -18.97 -19.90
C LEU A 245 23.09 -18.25 -19.49
N LYS A 246 23.97 -18.94 -18.75
CA LYS A 246 25.21 -18.36 -18.22
C LYS A 246 26.10 -17.65 -19.27
N PRO A 247 26.45 -18.26 -20.42
CA PRO A 247 27.22 -17.56 -21.46
C PRO A 247 26.45 -16.41 -22.11
N GLU A 248 25.12 -16.42 -22.12
CA GLU A 248 24.30 -15.33 -22.66
C GLU A 248 24.26 -14.11 -21.72
N LEU A 249 24.34 -14.34 -20.40
CA LEU A 249 24.38 -13.26 -19.40
C LEU A 249 25.68 -12.45 -19.43
N GLU A 250 26.79 -13.05 -19.88
CA GLU A 250 28.07 -12.36 -19.93
C GLU A 250 28.06 -11.10 -20.83
N PRO A 251 27.63 -11.17 -22.11
CA PRO A 251 27.48 -9.97 -22.93
C PRO A 251 26.40 -9.02 -22.40
N ILE A 252 25.30 -9.53 -21.82
CA ILE A 252 24.26 -8.69 -21.20
C ILE A 252 24.86 -7.85 -20.08
N SER A 253 25.69 -8.43 -19.21
CA SER A 253 26.33 -7.71 -18.08
C SER A 253 27.28 -6.60 -18.53
N LYS A 254 27.79 -6.65 -19.77
CA LYS A 254 28.64 -5.61 -20.36
C LYS A 254 27.82 -4.45 -20.94
N VAL A 255 26.54 -4.66 -21.22
CA VAL A 255 25.64 -3.69 -21.86
C VAL A 255 24.64 -3.10 -20.87
N CYS A 256 24.21 -3.89 -19.89
CA CYS A 256 23.28 -3.52 -18.84
C CYS A 256 24.05 -3.11 -17.58
N ASP A 257 23.82 -1.89 -17.09
CA ASP A 257 24.46 -1.39 -15.87
C ASP A 257 23.75 -1.90 -14.61
N TRP A 258 23.88 -3.20 -14.33
CA TRP A 258 23.27 -3.82 -13.16
C TRP A 258 23.80 -3.29 -11.84
N LYS A 259 25.04 -2.77 -11.84
CA LYS A 259 25.66 -2.20 -10.64
C LYS A 259 24.88 -0.96 -10.20
N THR A 260 24.58 -0.05 -11.12
CA THR A 260 23.78 1.14 -10.80
C THR A 260 22.34 0.82 -10.47
N PHE A 261 21.73 -0.20 -11.10
CA PHE A 261 20.40 -0.68 -10.70
C PHE A 261 20.39 -1.12 -9.24
N ILE A 262 21.33 -1.98 -8.84
CA ILE A 262 21.44 -2.46 -7.45
C ILE A 262 21.66 -1.28 -6.49
N THR A 263 22.51 -0.32 -6.85
CA THR A 263 22.71 0.90 -6.06
C THR A 263 21.41 1.70 -5.94
N ALA A 264 20.67 1.92 -7.03
CA ALA A 264 19.42 2.67 -7.03
C ALA A 264 18.32 2.00 -6.17
N VAL A 265 18.21 0.67 -6.24
CA VAL A 265 17.32 -0.12 -5.40
C VAL A 265 17.70 0.01 -3.93
N ASN A 266 18.98 -0.19 -3.58
CA ASN A 266 19.45 -0.07 -2.20
C ASN A 266 19.24 1.34 -1.64
N SER A 267 19.54 2.39 -2.42
CA SER A 267 19.27 3.77 -2.04
C SER A 267 17.78 4.02 -1.81
N SER A 268 16.90 3.47 -2.65
CA SER A 268 15.45 3.61 -2.51
C SER A 268 14.88 2.86 -1.29
N ILE A 269 15.48 1.73 -0.93
CA ILE A 269 15.13 1.00 0.31
C ILE A 269 15.54 1.81 1.55
N HIS A 270 16.72 2.41 1.54
CA HIS A 270 17.24 3.18 2.68
C HIS A 270 16.64 4.59 2.79
N ASP A 271 16.19 5.18 1.68
CA ASP A 271 15.55 6.50 1.61
C ASP A 271 14.11 6.39 1.13
N TYR A 272 13.24 5.85 1.99
CA TYR A 272 11.81 5.74 1.70
C TYR A 272 11.15 7.10 1.42
N LYS A 273 11.71 8.22 1.93
CA LYS A 273 11.16 9.56 1.69
C LYS A 273 11.32 9.95 0.22
N ALA A 274 12.47 9.65 -0.39
CA ALA A 274 12.68 9.85 -1.82
C ALA A 274 11.73 9.00 -2.68
N VAL A 275 11.39 7.78 -2.23
CA VAL A 275 10.40 6.92 -2.92
C VAL A 275 8.99 7.51 -2.83
N VAL A 276 8.55 7.92 -1.62
CA VAL A 276 7.24 8.55 -1.42
C VAL A 276 7.11 9.85 -2.21
N LEU A 277 8.18 10.65 -2.25
CA LEU A 277 8.21 11.88 -3.05
C LEU A 277 8.05 11.58 -4.53
N ARG A 278 8.80 10.60 -5.07
CA ARG A 278 8.69 10.18 -6.47
C ARG A 278 7.29 9.63 -6.80
N TYR A 279 6.72 8.82 -5.92
CA TYR A 279 5.32 8.40 -6.07
C TYR A 279 4.38 9.60 -6.15
N THR A 280 4.51 10.57 -5.24
CA THR A 280 3.63 11.75 -5.18
C THR A 280 3.73 12.59 -6.45
N LEU A 281 4.95 12.80 -6.96
CA LEU A 281 5.19 13.56 -8.19
C LEU A 281 4.63 12.87 -9.43
N HIS A 282 4.60 11.54 -9.43
CA HIS A 282 4.17 10.71 -10.55
C HIS A 282 2.88 9.94 -10.27
N ALA A 283 2.05 10.39 -9.32
CA ALA A 283 0.91 9.61 -8.82
C ALA A 283 -0.06 9.24 -9.94
N LYS A 284 -0.36 10.17 -10.85
CA LYS A 284 -1.24 9.91 -12.02
C LYS A 284 -0.69 8.82 -12.94
N GLU A 285 0.63 8.78 -13.15
CA GLU A 285 1.30 7.80 -14.01
C GLU A 285 1.34 6.44 -13.31
N VAL A 286 1.78 6.41 -12.04
CA VAL A 286 1.81 5.19 -11.23
C VAL A 286 0.42 4.58 -11.06
N ASP A 287 -0.62 5.38 -10.82
CA ASP A 287 -1.99 4.89 -10.65
C ASP A 287 -2.54 4.29 -11.96
N LYS A 288 -2.23 4.91 -13.11
CA LYS A 288 -2.57 4.37 -14.43
C LYS A 288 -1.88 3.02 -14.66
N ASP A 289 -0.59 2.94 -14.38
CA ASP A 289 0.18 1.70 -14.55
C ASP A 289 -0.28 0.61 -13.59
N LEU A 290 -0.68 1.00 -12.37
CA LEU A 290 -1.24 0.10 -11.37
C LEU A 290 -2.57 -0.52 -11.82
N GLU A 291 -3.40 0.17 -12.59
CA GLU A 291 -4.59 -0.44 -13.22
C GLU A 291 -4.20 -1.53 -14.24
N SER A 292 -3.11 -1.34 -14.98
CA SER A 292 -2.58 -2.39 -15.89
C SER A 292 -2.12 -3.61 -15.10
N VAL A 293 -1.43 -3.42 -13.96
CA VAL A 293 -1.02 -4.49 -13.04
C VAL A 293 -2.23 -5.22 -12.42
N LYS A 294 -3.35 -4.54 -12.18
CA LYS A 294 -4.56 -5.22 -11.68
C LYS A 294 -5.18 -6.17 -12.71
N SER A 295 -4.83 -6.02 -13.98
CA SER A 295 -5.40 -6.77 -15.11
C SER A 295 -4.45 -7.80 -15.73
N CYS A 296 -3.40 -8.23 -15.01
CA CYS A 296 -2.38 -9.15 -15.55
C CYS A 296 -2.96 -10.41 -16.21
N SER A 297 -4.02 -11.00 -15.65
CA SER A 297 -4.65 -12.20 -16.20
C SER A 297 -5.31 -12.01 -17.56
N THR A 298 -5.41 -10.78 -18.06
CA THR A 298 -5.97 -10.45 -19.37
C THR A 298 -4.95 -9.90 -20.36
N ASN A 299 -3.82 -9.37 -19.88
CA ASN A 299 -2.77 -8.82 -20.73
C ASN A 299 -1.45 -8.77 -19.95
N TYR A 300 -0.64 -9.81 -20.08
CA TYR A 300 0.62 -9.94 -19.36
C TYR A 300 1.65 -8.91 -19.84
N THR A 301 1.68 -8.57 -21.12
CA THR A 301 2.57 -7.51 -21.63
C THR A 301 2.27 -6.14 -21.00
N ALA A 302 1.00 -5.73 -20.96
CA ALA A 302 0.61 -4.44 -20.37
C ALA A 302 0.84 -4.42 -18.86
N CYS A 303 0.54 -5.52 -18.17
CA CYS A 303 0.86 -5.68 -16.76
C CYS A 303 2.36 -5.60 -16.49
N GLY A 304 3.16 -6.31 -17.28
CA GLY A 304 4.62 -6.28 -17.21
C GLY A 304 5.12 -4.85 -17.39
N TYR A 305 4.65 -4.17 -18.44
CA TYR A 305 4.98 -2.76 -18.70
C TYR A 305 4.67 -1.89 -17.48
N GLY A 306 3.46 -2.00 -16.91
CA GLY A 306 3.09 -1.25 -15.72
C GLY A 306 4.02 -1.51 -14.53
N ILE A 307 4.39 -2.77 -14.27
CA ILE A 307 5.36 -3.11 -13.22
C ILE A 307 6.71 -2.45 -13.48
N GLY A 308 7.22 -2.59 -14.71
CA GLY A 308 8.51 -2.04 -15.09
C GLY A 308 8.54 -0.52 -14.99
N ASP A 309 7.47 0.14 -15.43
CA ASP A 309 7.35 1.60 -15.45
C ASP A 309 7.21 2.18 -14.03
N ILE A 310 6.43 1.53 -13.17
CA ILE A 310 6.35 1.86 -11.74
C ILE A 310 7.72 1.73 -11.08
N ILE A 311 8.42 0.60 -11.30
CA ILE A 311 9.76 0.41 -10.74
C ILE A 311 10.67 1.55 -11.22
N ARG A 312 10.71 1.80 -12.53
CA ARG A 312 11.50 2.85 -13.16
C ARG A 312 11.27 4.22 -12.51
N ILE A 313 10.01 4.60 -12.31
CA ILE A 313 9.61 5.86 -11.68
C ILE A 313 10.08 5.91 -10.21
N LEU A 314 9.78 4.88 -9.44
CA LEU A 314 10.00 4.88 -7.99
C LEU A 314 11.49 4.83 -7.61
N ILE A 315 12.28 4.05 -8.35
CA ILE A 315 13.73 3.95 -8.11
C ILE A 315 14.52 5.02 -8.87
N SER A 316 13.89 5.69 -9.84
CA SER A 316 14.52 6.65 -10.77
C SER A 316 15.71 6.06 -11.52
N TRP A 317 15.52 4.87 -12.08
CA TRP A 317 16.52 4.18 -12.89
C TRP A 317 15.83 3.56 -14.09
N ASN A 318 16.48 3.57 -15.25
CA ASN A 318 15.98 2.89 -16.44
C ASN A 318 17.09 2.10 -17.16
N LEU A 319 16.71 1.19 -18.06
CA LEU A 319 17.65 0.30 -18.76
C LEU A 319 18.64 1.02 -19.70
N ASN A 320 18.31 2.23 -20.15
CA ASN A 320 19.06 2.93 -21.19
C ASN A 320 19.99 4.02 -20.69
N ASN A 321 19.75 4.51 -19.46
CA ASN A 321 20.50 5.59 -18.88
C ASN A 321 20.35 5.53 -17.34
N PRO A 322 21.35 4.97 -16.64
CA PRO A 322 21.35 4.87 -15.19
C PRO A 322 21.44 6.22 -14.46
N GLN A 323 21.52 7.34 -15.18
CA GLN A 323 21.45 8.70 -14.66
C GLN A 323 20.14 9.43 -14.98
N LEU A 324 19.02 8.72 -15.20
CA LEU A 324 17.74 9.42 -15.22
C LEU A 324 17.47 10.07 -13.84
N HIS A 325 17.65 11.39 -13.81
CA HIS A 325 17.03 12.34 -12.87
C HIS A 325 17.72 12.68 -11.55
N ALA A 326 19.05 12.68 -11.46
CA ALA A 326 19.68 13.64 -10.54
C ALA A 326 19.37 15.10 -10.97
N THR A 327 19.15 15.33 -12.27
CA THR A 327 18.82 16.65 -12.83
C THR A 327 17.38 17.12 -12.57
N ASN A 328 16.43 16.23 -12.28
CA ASN A 328 15.10 16.67 -11.85
C ASN A 328 15.05 17.00 -10.36
N TYR A 329 16.03 16.59 -9.56
CA TYR A 329 16.06 16.98 -8.15
C TYR A 329 16.25 18.50 -8.02
N GLU A 330 17.08 19.12 -8.87
CA GLU A 330 17.23 20.58 -8.91
C GLU A 330 15.95 21.32 -9.34
N THR A 331 15.23 20.83 -10.36
CA THR A 331 13.93 21.42 -10.76
C THR A 331 12.85 21.17 -9.72
N THR A 332 12.89 20.04 -9.00
CA THR A 332 11.94 19.71 -7.92
C THR A 332 12.19 20.56 -6.67
N VAL A 333 13.46 20.76 -6.28
CA VAL A 333 13.83 21.65 -5.16
C VAL A 333 13.48 23.11 -5.52
N LYS A 334 13.72 23.53 -6.77
CA LYS A 334 13.28 24.84 -7.27
C LYS A 334 11.75 24.95 -7.27
N SER A 335 11.01 23.92 -7.66
CA SER A 335 9.54 23.94 -7.61
C SER A 335 9.01 23.98 -6.18
N TRP A 336 9.65 23.33 -5.21
CA TRP A 336 9.23 23.41 -3.81
C TRP A 336 9.40 24.80 -3.21
N ALA A 337 10.51 25.49 -3.50
CA ALA A 337 10.69 26.86 -3.07
C ALA A 337 9.65 27.80 -3.70
N VAL A 338 9.34 27.59 -4.98
CA VAL A 338 8.30 28.36 -5.70
C VAL A 338 6.90 28.05 -5.17
N ILE A 339 6.57 26.78 -4.88
CA ILE A 339 5.32 26.38 -4.23
C ILE A 339 5.24 26.97 -2.82
N ALA A 340 6.32 26.93 -2.04
CA ALA A 340 6.35 27.47 -0.69
C ALA A 340 6.16 29.00 -0.70
N ALA A 341 6.83 29.71 -1.60
CA ALA A 341 6.65 31.15 -1.80
C ALA A 341 5.20 31.46 -2.20
N GLY A 342 4.63 30.69 -3.13
CA GLY A 342 3.23 30.79 -3.50
C GLY A 342 2.31 30.54 -2.30
N PHE A 343 2.57 29.50 -1.51
CA PHE A 343 1.78 29.16 -0.33
C PHE A 343 1.80 30.28 0.71
N LEU A 344 2.96 30.87 0.97
CA LEU A 344 3.08 32.04 1.84
C LEU A 344 2.31 33.24 1.26
N SER A 345 2.38 33.48 -0.05
CA SER A 345 1.62 34.52 -0.74
C SER A 345 0.10 34.31 -0.58
N GLY A 346 -0.38 33.08 -0.77
CA GLY A 346 -1.79 32.73 -0.54
C GLY A 346 -2.23 32.85 0.92
N LEU A 347 -1.33 32.62 1.88
CA LEU A 347 -1.61 32.80 3.29
C LEU A 347 -1.74 34.27 3.71
N GLU A 348 -1.12 35.22 3.00
CA GLU A 348 -1.37 36.65 3.22
C GLU A 348 -2.82 37.03 2.84
N GLY A 349 -3.38 36.32 1.85
CA GLY A 349 -4.71 36.51 1.31
C GLY A 349 -4.71 37.20 -0.06
N PRO A 350 -5.86 37.25 -0.75
CA PRO A 350 -5.93 37.87 -2.06
C PRO A 350 -5.76 39.40 -1.97
N ASN A 351 -4.86 39.94 -2.81
CA ASN A 351 -4.58 41.38 -2.96
C ASN A 351 -3.90 42.08 -1.77
N THR A 352 -3.27 41.34 -0.86
CA THR A 352 -2.50 41.91 0.24
C THR A 352 -1.04 42.12 -0.18
N THR A 353 -0.47 43.28 0.17
CA THR A 353 0.98 43.49 0.08
C THR A 353 1.69 42.61 1.11
N PRO A 354 2.77 41.89 0.75
CA PRO A 354 3.46 40.99 1.67
C PRO A 354 3.85 41.67 2.98
N GLY A 355 3.50 41.06 4.11
CA GLY A 355 3.81 41.57 5.44
C GLY A 355 5.25 41.28 5.88
N PRO A 356 5.66 41.80 7.05
CA PRO A 356 6.95 41.48 7.65
C PRO A 356 7.13 39.98 7.90
N CYS A 357 6.07 39.25 8.28
CA CYS A 357 6.14 37.82 8.51
C CYS A 357 6.41 37.02 7.22
N TYR A 358 5.72 37.36 6.11
CA TYR A 358 6.04 36.78 4.80
C TYR A 358 7.51 37.00 4.45
N THR A 359 8.02 38.23 4.63
CA THR A 359 9.40 38.57 4.26
C THR A 359 10.42 37.71 5.01
N GLU A 360 10.22 37.47 6.31
CA GLU A 360 11.12 36.61 7.09
C GLU A 360 10.95 35.13 6.75
N LEU A 361 9.73 34.67 6.47
CA LEU A 361 9.48 33.30 6.02
C LEU A 361 10.05 33.01 4.62
N GLU A 362 10.00 34.00 3.72
CA GLU A 362 10.61 33.93 2.40
C GLU A 362 12.14 33.86 2.50
N LYS A 363 12.76 34.64 3.40
CA LYS A 363 14.20 34.52 3.69
C LYS A 363 14.56 33.12 4.18
N LEU A 364 13.80 32.57 5.13
CA LEU A 364 14.01 31.20 5.60
C LEU A 364 13.82 30.17 4.47
N GLY A 365 12.79 30.35 3.63
CA GLY A 365 12.54 29.51 2.45
C GLY A 365 13.71 29.51 1.48
N ASN A 366 14.25 30.69 1.16
CA ASN A 366 15.42 30.86 0.29
C ASN A 366 16.68 30.23 0.91
N LEU A 367 16.86 30.38 2.23
CA LEU A 367 17.99 29.78 2.95
C LEU A 367 17.90 28.25 2.96
N LEU A 368 16.71 27.69 3.21
CA LEU A 368 16.47 26.25 3.15
C LEU A 368 16.65 25.71 1.74
N GLN A 369 16.17 26.41 0.71
CA GLN A 369 16.39 26.05 -0.69
C GLN A 369 17.89 25.97 -1.01
N THR A 370 18.65 26.98 -0.58
CA THR A 370 20.10 27.03 -0.76
C THR A 370 20.77 25.83 -0.10
N LEU A 371 20.40 25.51 1.14
CA LEU A 371 20.88 24.33 1.85
C LEU A 371 20.52 23.02 1.17
N PHE A 372 19.32 22.89 0.59
CA PHE A 372 18.94 21.71 -0.16
C PHE A 372 19.75 21.56 -1.46
N THR A 373 19.98 22.64 -2.19
CA THR A 373 20.81 22.64 -3.42
C THR A 373 22.26 22.28 -3.09
N GLU A 374 22.83 22.86 -2.03
CA GLU A 374 24.17 22.55 -1.56
C GLU A 374 24.28 21.11 -1.04
N GLY A 375 23.32 20.66 -0.23
CA GLY A 375 23.23 19.28 0.23
C GLY A 375 23.17 18.29 -0.93
N SER A 376 22.33 18.55 -1.93
CA SER A 376 22.24 17.76 -3.16
C SER A 376 23.58 17.72 -3.91
N SER A 377 24.29 18.83 -3.97
CA SER A 377 25.62 18.92 -4.60
C SER A 377 26.67 18.09 -3.85
N ILE A 378 26.64 18.09 -2.50
CA ILE A 378 27.49 17.24 -1.66
C ILE A 378 27.20 15.76 -1.93
N PHE A 379 25.93 15.36 -1.96
CA PHE A 379 25.53 13.98 -2.27
C PHE A 379 25.88 13.58 -3.71
N GLY A 380 25.93 14.55 -4.63
CA GLY A 380 26.46 14.39 -5.99
C GLY A 380 27.99 14.30 -6.08
N GLY A 381 28.70 14.32 -4.95
CA GLY A 381 30.17 14.19 -4.88
C GLY A 381 30.93 15.52 -4.97
N ASN A 382 30.26 16.66 -5.04
CA ASN A 382 30.90 17.97 -5.02
C ASN A 382 31.11 18.45 -3.57
N PHE A 383 32.22 18.03 -2.96
CA PHE A 383 32.54 18.40 -1.58
C PHE A 383 33.02 19.86 -1.40
N ASN A 384 33.22 20.61 -2.48
CA ASN A 384 33.67 21.99 -2.39
C ASN A 384 32.60 22.93 -1.79
N VAL A 385 31.32 22.55 -1.84
CA VAL A 385 30.19 23.33 -1.29
C VAL A 385 29.90 23.06 0.19
N VAL A 386 30.65 22.15 0.84
CA VAL A 386 30.42 21.78 2.26
C VAL A 386 30.56 22.99 3.19
N GLN A 387 31.53 23.87 2.91
CA GLN A 387 31.75 25.05 3.74
C GLN A 387 30.61 26.08 3.61
N ASP A 388 30.06 26.22 2.40
CA ASP A 388 28.91 27.09 2.12
C ASP A 388 27.65 26.54 2.80
N PHE A 389 27.41 25.23 2.70
CA PHE A 389 26.35 24.53 3.43
C PHE A 389 26.41 24.78 4.94
N ILE A 390 27.59 24.65 5.55
CA ILE A 390 27.77 24.89 6.99
C ILE A 390 27.49 26.36 7.34
N ASN A 391 27.92 27.30 6.50
CA ASN A 391 27.73 28.74 6.75
C ASN A 391 26.25 29.13 6.62
N ASN A 392 25.55 28.63 5.60
CA ASN A 392 24.12 28.85 5.42
C ASN A 392 23.29 28.17 6.53
N ALA A 393 23.72 27.00 7.01
CA ALA A 393 23.02 26.28 8.08
C ALA A 393 23.08 27.06 9.40
N LYS A 394 24.21 27.74 9.68
CA LYS A 394 24.32 28.66 10.82
C LYS A 394 23.37 29.86 10.71
N GLY A 395 23.02 30.26 9.50
CA GLY A 395 22.03 31.30 9.23
C GLY A 395 20.61 30.93 9.65
N LEU A 396 20.27 29.65 9.81
CA LEU A 396 18.92 29.22 10.19
C LEU A 396 18.53 29.67 11.62
N VAL A 397 19.48 29.68 12.54
CA VAL A 397 19.22 29.95 13.97
C VAL A 397 18.80 31.41 14.23
N PRO A 398 19.46 32.42 13.63
CA PRO A 398 18.98 33.80 13.70
C PRO A 398 17.61 34.01 13.06
N GLU A 399 17.35 33.40 11.90
CA GLU A 399 16.08 33.52 11.16
C GLU A 399 14.90 32.93 11.95
N GLU A 400 15.08 31.76 12.58
CA GLU A 400 14.04 31.15 13.45
C GLU A 400 13.58 32.11 14.56
N LYS A 401 14.53 32.79 15.21
CA LYS A 401 14.23 33.75 16.29
C LYS A 401 13.54 35.01 15.77
N ALA A 402 13.91 35.49 14.57
CA ALA A 402 13.27 36.64 13.94
C ALA A 402 11.81 36.32 13.57
N ILE A 403 11.57 35.16 12.96
CA ILE A 403 10.24 34.70 12.58
C ILE A 403 9.35 34.53 13.81
N ALA A 404 9.82 33.90 14.88
CA ALA A 404 9.02 33.71 16.09
C ALA A 404 8.56 35.03 16.74
N LYS A 405 9.28 36.14 16.50
CA LYS A 405 8.94 37.47 17.01
C LYS A 405 7.95 38.22 16.11
N ILE A 406 8.00 37.99 14.80
CA ILE A 406 7.27 38.76 13.79
C ILE A 406 5.99 38.04 13.35
N CYS A 407 6.02 36.71 13.27
CA CYS A 407 4.91 35.91 12.77
C CYS A 407 3.88 35.58 13.86
N PRO A 408 2.57 35.72 13.57
CA PRO A 408 1.50 35.51 14.54
C PRO A 408 1.17 34.02 14.74
N PHE A 409 2.17 33.15 14.92
CA PHE A 409 1.98 31.70 15.04
C PHE A 409 1.09 31.28 16.21
N LYS A 410 0.98 32.11 17.25
CA LYS A 410 0.02 31.88 18.33
C LYS A 410 -1.42 31.83 17.79
N GLY A 411 -1.78 32.72 16.86
CA GLY A 411 -3.08 32.74 16.20
C GLY A 411 -3.31 31.52 15.30
N LEU A 412 -2.27 31.03 14.63
CA LEU A 412 -2.33 29.78 13.85
C LEU A 412 -2.62 28.58 14.75
N VAL A 413 -1.86 28.45 15.85
CA VAL A 413 -2.04 27.36 16.82
C VAL A 413 -3.44 27.39 17.43
N GLU A 414 -3.96 28.57 17.77
CA GLU A 414 -5.33 28.72 18.27
C GLU A 414 -6.38 28.33 17.21
N SER A 415 -6.17 28.72 15.95
CA SER A 415 -7.04 28.36 14.83
C SER A 415 -7.09 26.85 14.59
N ILE A 416 -5.93 26.18 14.62
CA ILE A 416 -5.83 24.72 14.51
C ILE A 416 -6.52 24.05 15.72
N LYS A 417 -6.22 24.50 16.95
CA LYS A 417 -6.88 23.97 18.16
C LYS A 417 -8.40 24.11 18.11
N ASN A 418 -8.91 25.20 17.56
CA ASN A 418 -10.36 25.40 17.41
C ASN A 418 -10.98 24.42 16.41
N ILE A 419 -10.29 24.09 15.32
CA ILE A 419 -10.74 23.11 14.32
C ILE A 419 -10.61 21.67 14.84
N MET A 420 -9.66 21.40 15.73
CA MET A 420 -9.47 20.07 16.34
C MET A 420 -10.44 19.74 17.49
N LYS A 421 -11.31 20.67 17.90
CA LYS A 421 -12.39 20.39 18.88
C LYS A 421 -13.40 19.38 18.30
N PRO A 422 -14.19 18.67 19.14
CA PRO A 422 -15.20 17.71 18.66
C PRO A 422 -16.19 18.28 17.61
N ASP A 423 -16.50 19.57 17.70
CA ASP A 423 -17.35 20.29 16.72
C ASP A 423 -16.58 21.11 15.68
N GLY A 424 -15.25 21.08 15.69
CA GLY A 424 -14.42 21.93 14.84
C GLY A 424 -14.56 21.63 13.34
N TYR A 425 -14.94 20.40 12.97
CA TYR A 425 -15.29 20.06 11.58
C TYR A 425 -16.47 20.88 11.05
N LYS A 426 -17.43 21.27 11.90
CA LYS A 426 -18.56 22.14 11.51
C LYS A 426 -18.06 23.52 11.11
N ILE A 427 -17.03 24.03 11.78
CA ILE A 427 -16.39 25.32 11.47
C ILE A 427 -15.73 25.26 10.08
N VAL A 428 -14.99 24.18 9.79
CA VAL A 428 -14.36 23.95 8.49
C VAL A 428 -15.40 23.82 7.39
N LEU A 429 -16.46 23.03 7.60
CA LEU A 429 -17.54 22.86 6.62
C LEU A 429 -18.29 24.18 6.36
N LEU A 430 -18.62 24.95 7.40
CA LEU A 430 -19.28 26.24 7.23
C LEU A 430 -18.41 27.22 6.42
N ARG A 431 -17.09 27.24 6.67
CA ARG A 431 -16.14 28.04 5.87
C ARG A 431 -16.04 27.54 4.45
N TYR A 432 -15.94 26.22 4.25
CA TYR A 432 -15.94 25.62 2.91
C TYR A 432 -17.19 26.01 2.13
N TYR A 433 -18.38 25.84 2.69
CA TYR A 433 -19.64 26.22 2.02
C TYR A 433 -19.72 27.72 1.74
N LYS A 434 -19.29 28.57 2.69
CA LYS A 434 -19.25 30.02 2.51
C LYS A 434 -18.34 30.45 1.34
N TYR A 435 -17.25 29.72 1.09
CA TYR A 435 -16.24 30.04 0.08
C TYR A 435 -16.09 28.96 -1.01
N TYR A 436 -17.14 28.18 -1.26
CA TYR A 436 -17.11 26.95 -2.09
C TYR A 436 -16.54 27.20 -3.48
N GLN A 437 -16.96 28.28 -4.14
CA GLN A 437 -16.52 28.61 -5.49
C GLN A 437 -15.02 28.94 -5.54
N SER A 438 -14.52 29.72 -4.58
CA SER A 438 -13.10 30.07 -4.49
C SER A 438 -12.25 28.82 -4.22
N ILE A 439 -12.66 28.00 -3.25
CA ILE A 439 -11.91 26.77 -2.91
C ILE A 439 -11.87 25.80 -4.09
N ASN A 440 -12.96 25.63 -4.84
CA ASN A 440 -12.95 24.72 -5.99
C ASN A 440 -12.12 25.26 -7.16
N ALA A 441 -12.07 26.58 -7.35
CA ALA A 441 -11.17 27.19 -8.34
C ALA A 441 -9.70 26.98 -7.94
N ASP A 442 -9.37 27.13 -6.65
CA ASP A 442 -8.04 26.86 -6.12
C ASP A 442 -7.68 25.36 -6.24
N ILE A 443 -8.62 24.43 -5.98
CA ILE A 443 -8.42 22.99 -6.17
C ILE A 443 -8.12 22.66 -7.64
N ALA A 444 -8.90 23.19 -8.58
CA ALA A 444 -8.67 22.96 -10.01
C ALA A 444 -7.29 23.46 -10.46
N THR A 445 -6.79 24.54 -9.84
CA THR A 445 -5.45 25.07 -10.07
C THR A 445 -4.37 24.13 -9.51
N ILE A 446 -4.57 23.60 -8.30
CA ILE A 446 -3.67 22.61 -7.67
C ILE A 446 -3.62 21.31 -8.49
N GLU A 447 -4.72 20.86 -9.10
CA GLU A 447 -4.74 19.69 -9.98
C GLU A 447 -3.86 19.85 -11.24
N GLN A 448 -3.52 21.09 -11.58
CA GLN A 448 -2.67 21.51 -12.70
C GLN A 448 -1.32 22.10 -12.23
N CYS A 449 -0.85 21.72 -11.04
CA CYS A 449 0.34 22.31 -10.40
C CYS A 449 1.59 22.34 -11.28
N SER A 450 1.75 21.37 -12.18
CA SER A 450 2.90 21.29 -13.11
C SER A 450 2.94 22.42 -14.15
N ALA A 451 1.83 23.13 -14.37
CA ALA A 451 1.77 24.27 -15.29
C ALA A 451 2.29 25.57 -14.65
N ASP A 452 2.03 25.78 -13.35
CA ASP A 452 2.47 26.96 -12.60
C ASP A 452 2.57 26.63 -11.10
N TYR A 453 3.78 26.31 -10.66
CA TYR A 453 4.08 25.97 -9.28
C TYR A 453 3.83 27.11 -8.29
N LEU A 454 3.98 28.37 -8.72
CA LEU A 454 3.74 29.53 -7.87
C LEU A 454 2.25 29.67 -7.62
N LYS A 455 1.45 29.64 -8.69
CA LYS A 455 -0.02 29.71 -8.62
C LYS A 455 -0.61 28.53 -7.84
N CYS A 456 -0.03 27.35 -8.00
CA CYS A 456 -0.38 26.17 -7.22
C CYS A 456 -0.16 26.39 -5.72
N GLY A 457 1.02 26.90 -5.35
CA GLY A 457 1.32 27.32 -3.99
C GLY A 457 0.30 28.34 -3.47
N GLU A 458 0.05 29.42 -4.22
CA GLU A 458 -0.93 30.47 -3.87
C GLU A 458 -2.32 29.90 -3.62
N SER A 459 -2.77 28.97 -4.47
CA SER A 459 -4.07 28.32 -4.36
C SER A 459 -4.15 27.48 -3.07
N ALA A 460 -3.09 26.72 -2.76
CA ALA A 460 -3.03 25.96 -1.51
C ALA A 460 -3.00 26.88 -0.27
N GLY A 461 -2.25 27.98 -0.34
CA GLY A 461 -2.19 29.01 0.69
C GLY A 461 -3.54 29.67 0.93
N ASN A 462 -4.26 30.02 -0.15
CA ASN A 462 -5.60 30.61 -0.09
C ASN A 462 -6.61 29.66 0.56
N ILE A 463 -6.58 28.37 0.22
CA ILE A 463 -7.43 27.37 0.87
C ILE A 463 -7.11 27.30 2.37
N ALA A 464 -5.83 27.25 2.76
CA ALA A 464 -5.43 27.25 4.15
C ALA A 464 -5.89 28.53 4.89
N PHE A 465 -5.70 29.70 4.27
CA PHE A 465 -6.19 30.99 4.76
C PHE A 465 -7.69 30.96 5.03
N ILE A 466 -8.49 30.49 4.07
CA ILE A 466 -9.95 30.40 4.18
C ILE A 466 -10.37 29.42 5.27
N LEU A 467 -9.81 28.21 5.27
CA LEU A 467 -10.24 27.14 6.17
C LEU A 467 -9.80 27.41 7.61
N LEU A 468 -8.60 27.94 7.81
CA LEU A 468 -8.07 28.30 9.13
C LEU A 468 -8.62 29.65 9.61
N ASN A 469 -9.05 30.52 8.69
CA ASN A 469 -9.39 31.94 8.95
C ASN A 469 -8.24 32.64 9.68
N TRP A 470 -7.04 32.45 9.15
CA TRP A 470 -5.78 32.95 9.68
C TRP A 470 -4.86 33.32 8.52
N ASN A 471 -4.17 34.45 8.63
CA ASN A 471 -3.17 34.92 7.68
C ASN A 471 -1.85 35.25 8.38
N LEU A 472 -0.84 35.61 7.58
CA LEU A 472 0.49 35.97 8.06
C LEU A 472 0.58 37.38 8.69
N GLN A 473 -0.53 38.13 8.72
CA GLN A 473 -0.58 39.52 9.21
C GLN A 473 -0.92 39.65 10.69
#